data_AF-A0A081BSK9-F1
#
_entry.id   AF-A0A081BSK9-F1
#
_cell.length_a   1.000
_cell.length_b   1.000
_cell.length_c   1.000
_cell.angle_alpha   90.00
_cell.angle_beta   90.00
_cell.angle_gamma   90.00
#
_symmetry.space_group_name_H-M   'P 1'
#
loop_
_entity.id
_entity.type
_entity.pdbx_description
1 polymer ?
#
loop_
_entity_poly.entity_id
_entity_poly.type
_entity_poly.pdbx_seq_one_letter_code
_entity_poly.pdbx_strand_id
1 'polypeptide(L)' 'MTYTGTIHGNTIRFEERLPFQEGLHVEVNIVSTFPRKGSPQAWLELFAGSASADEAALVLAGAQRCRQIDGATI' A
#
# COMPACT_ATOMS: atom_id res chain seq x y z
N MET A 1 -25.05 7.96 0.91
CA MET A 1 -25.51 6.58 0.62
C MET A 1 -24.27 5.77 0.31
N THR A 2 -24.07 4.64 0.99
CA THR A 2 -22.89 3.77 0.81
C THR A 2 -23.40 2.42 0.32
N TYR A 3 -22.82 1.92 -0.76
CA TYR A 3 -23.20 0.64 -1.36
C TYR A 3 -21.99 -0.28 -1.37
N THR A 4 -22.21 -1.53 -0.97
CA THR A 4 -21.17 -2.57 -0.96
C THR A 4 -21.31 -3.45 -2.20
N GLY A 5 -20.17 -3.79 -2.81
CA GLY A 5 -20.13 -4.63 -3.98
C GLY A 5 -18.75 -5.18 -4.24
N THR A 6 -18.68 -6.16 -5.12
CA THR A 6 -17.44 -6.81 -5.56
C THR A 6 -17.08 -6.38 -6.97
N ILE A 7 -15.79 -6.17 -7.22
CA ILE A 7 -15.27 -5.87 -8.55
C ILE A 7 -15.05 -7.18 -9.30
N HIS A 8 -15.69 -7.33 -10.46
CA HIS A 8 -15.51 -8.45 -11.38
C HIS A 8 -15.04 -7.92 -12.75
N GLY A 9 -13.73 -7.92 -12.99
CA GLY A 9 -13.16 -7.37 -14.20
C GLY A 9 -13.42 -5.86 -14.30
N ASN A 10 -14.17 -5.43 -15.32
CA ASN A 10 -14.56 -4.03 -15.52
C ASN A 10 -15.98 -3.70 -15.02
N THR A 11 -16.60 -4.60 -14.25
CA THR A 11 -17.97 -4.46 -13.76
C THR A 11 -18.00 -4.48 -12.23
N ILE A 12 -18.73 -3.56 -11.62
CA ILE A 12 -19.02 -3.59 -10.18
C ILE A 12 -20.34 -4.33 -9.98
N ARG A 13 -20.31 -5.41 -9.20
CA ARG A 13 -21.51 -6.17 -8.82
C ARG A 13 -21.90 -5.79 -7.40
N PHE A 14 -23.06 -5.17 -7.24
CA PHE A 14 -23.60 -4.86 -5.92
C PHE A 14 -24.30 -6.09 -5.33
N GLU A 15 -24.18 -6.25 -4.01
CA GLU A 15 -24.82 -7.37 -3.28
C GLU A 15 -26.35 -7.23 -3.26
N GLU A 16 -26.83 -5.98 -3.26
CA GLU A 16 -28.24 -5.64 -3.25
C GLU A 16 -28.65 -4.90 -4.52
N ARG A 17 -29.94 -5.01 -4.86
CA ARG A 17 -30.52 -4.25 -5.97
C ARG A 17 -30.58 -2.77 -5.58
N LEU A 18 -29.82 -1.97 -6.29
CA LEU A 18 -29.78 -0.53 -6.06
C LEU A 18 -31.13 0.12 -6.43
N PRO A 19 -31.62 1.09 -5.66
CA PRO A 19 -32.90 1.76 -5.89
C PRO A 19 -32.79 2.84 -6.98
N PHE A 20 -32.03 2.57 -8.04
CA PHE A 20 -31.83 3.50 -9.14
C PHE A 20 -32.84 3.24 -10.26
N GLN A 21 -33.40 4.33 -10.80
CA GLN A 21 -34.29 4.24 -11.94
C GLN A 21 -33.53 3.80 -13.19
N GLU A 22 -34.22 3.07 -14.07
CA GLU A 22 -33.67 2.63 -15.35
C GLU A 22 -33.31 3.87 -16.20
N GLY A 23 -32.09 3.90 -16.74
CA GLY A 23 -31.57 5.06 -17.48
C GLY A 23 -30.81 6.10 -16.65
N LEU A 24 -30.70 5.93 -15.32
CA LEU A 24 -29.85 6.77 -14.48
C LEU A 24 -28.36 6.51 -14.79
N HIS A 25 -27.62 7.56 -15.14
CA HIS A 25 -26.17 7.50 -15.27
C HIS A 25 -25.52 7.82 -13.92
N VAL A 26 -24.63 6.95 -13.45
CA VAL A 26 -23.91 7.13 -12.19
C VAL A 26 -22.42 7.04 -12.47
N GLU A 27 -21.69 8.10 -12.15
CA GLU A 27 -20.23 8.10 -12.20
C GLU A 27 -19.67 7.55 -10.88
N VAL A 28 -18.83 6.53 -10.98
CA VAL A 28 -18.19 5.90 -9.81
C VAL A 28 -16.70 6.20 -9.85
N ASN A 29 -16.24 7.00 -8.90
CA ASN A 29 -14.82 7.28 -8.72
C ASN A 29 -14.21 6.23 -7.79
N ILE A 30 -13.42 5.32 -8.37
CA ILE A 30 -12.68 4.30 -7.63
C ILE A 30 -11.30 4.87 -7.28
N VAL A 31 -11.07 5.09 -5.99
CA VAL A 31 -9.73 5.41 -5.48
C VAL A 31 -9.04 4.10 -5.10
N SER A 32 -8.12 3.64 -5.94
CA SER A 32 -7.27 2.51 -5.60
C SER A 32 -6.32 2.91 -4.47
N THR A 33 -6.38 2.21 -3.34
CA THR A 33 -5.35 2.27 -2.29
C THR A 33 -4.10 1.49 -2.66
N PHE A 34 -4.16 0.63 -3.69
CA PHE A 34 -2.98 -0.08 -4.16
C PHE A 34 -2.06 0.84 -4.95
N PRO A 35 -0.74 0.77 -4.71
CA PRO A 35 0.20 1.53 -5.49
C PRO A 35 0.14 1.11 -6.96
N ARG A 36 0.31 2.09 -7.85
CA ARG A 36 0.30 1.85 -9.29
C ARG A 36 1.34 0.79 -9.65
N LYS A 37 0.97 -0.16 -10.51
CA LYS A 37 1.88 -1.21 -11.02
C LYS A 37 3.17 -0.58 -11.56
N GLY A 38 4.32 -1.01 -11.04
CA GLY A 38 5.64 -0.51 -11.41
C GLY A 38 6.07 0.81 -10.75
N SER A 39 5.25 1.39 -9.87
CA SER A 39 5.67 2.54 -9.07
C SER A 39 6.74 2.15 -8.05
N PRO A 40 7.62 3.09 -7.65
CA PRO A 40 8.60 2.85 -6.59
C PRO A 40 7.97 2.30 -5.30
N GLN A 41 6.76 2.78 -4.97
CA GLN A 41 6.01 2.32 -3.81
C GLN A 41 5.56 0.85 -3.96
N ALA A 42 5.12 0.44 -5.14
CA ALA A 42 4.81 -0.96 -5.40
C ALA A 42 6.05 -1.85 -5.26
N TRP A 43 7.22 -1.40 -5.71
CA TRP A 43 8.48 -2.14 -5.54
C TRP A 43 8.89 -2.27 -4.06
N LEU A 44 8.71 -1.23 -3.26
CA LEU A 44 8.97 -1.27 -1.82
C LEU A 44 8.05 -2.28 -1.12
N GLU A 45 6.75 -2.25 -1.42
CA GLU A 45 5.80 -3.18 -0.81
C GLU A 45 6.01 -4.63 -1.27
N LEU A 46 6.41 -4.86 -2.53
CA LEU A 46 6.65 -6.21 -3.08
C LEU A 46 8.00 -6.82 -2.65
N PHE A 47 9.06 -6.02 -2.50
CA PHE A 47 10.42 -6.54 -2.37
C PHE A 47 11.15 -6.10 -1.10
N ALA A 48 10.83 -4.94 -0.54
CA ALA A 48 11.58 -4.45 0.62
C ALA A 48 11.15 -5.16 1.91
N GLY A 49 9.91 -5.67 1.96
CA GLY A 49 9.29 -6.01 3.24
C GLY A 49 9.17 -4.77 4.13
N SER A 50 8.28 -4.81 5.13
CA SER A 50 8.30 -3.81 6.20
C SER A 50 9.10 -4.37 7.36
N ALA A 51 10.25 -3.77 7.67
CA ALA A 51 10.95 -4.06 8.92
C ALA A 51 10.04 -3.60 10.08
N SER A 52 9.83 -4.47 11.05
CA SER A 52 9.24 -4.09 12.34
C SER A 52 10.09 -3.01 13.01
N ALA A 53 9.51 -2.28 13.97
CA ALA A 53 10.24 -1.25 14.71
C ALA A 53 11.52 -1.79 15.38
N ASP A 54 11.46 -3.04 15.87
CA ASP A 54 12.58 -3.72 16.49
C ASP A 54 13.67 -4.09 15.48
N GLU A 55 13.30 -4.61 14.31
CA GLU A 55 14.24 -4.92 13.22
C GLU A 55 14.92 -3.66 12.69
N ALA A 56 14.17 -2.56 12.53
CA ALA A 56 14.71 -1.27 12.14
C ALA A 56 15.72 -0.73 13.18
N ALA A 57 15.42 -0.88 14.47
CA ALA A 57 16.31 -0.49 15.55
C ALA A 57 17.63 -1.30 15.54
N LEU A 58 17.56 -2.61 15.27
CA LEU A 58 18.75 -3.47 15.16
C LEU A 58 19.64 -3.08 13.98
N VAL A 59 19.05 -2.81 12.82
CA VAL A 59 19.78 -2.35 11.63
C VAL A 59 20.46 -1.00 11.88
N LEU A 60 19.75 -0.06 12.51
CA LEU A 60 20.29 1.25 12.88
C LEU A 60 21.46 1.13 13.85
N ALA A 61 21.34 0.30 14.89
CA ALA A 61 22.41 0.06 15.85
C ALA A 61 23.63 -0.62 15.21
N GLY A 62 23.43 -1.54 14.26
CA GLY A 62 24.50 -2.13 13.45
C GLY A 62 25.22 -1.08 12.61
N ALA A 63 24.47 -0.25 11.87
CA ALA A 63 25.05 0.80 11.03
C ALA A 63 25.81 1.87 11.85
N GLN A 64 25.34 2.20 13.05
CA GLN A 64 26.04 3.10 13.97
C GLN A 64 27.37 2.52 14.43
N ARG A 65 27.41 1.22 14.78
CA ARG A 65 28.66 0.53 15.14
C ARG A 65 29.66 0.51 13.98
N CYS A 66 29.22 0.23 12.75
CA CYS A 66 30.11 0.25 11.59
C CYS A 66 30.65 1.66 11.24
N ARG A 67 29.94 2.72 11.63
CA ARG A 67 30.37 4.12 11.43
C ARG A 67 31.29 4.62 12.53
N GLN A 68 31.41 3.91 13.64
CA GLN A 68 32.47 4.19 14.60
C GLN A 68 33.78 3.73 13.97
N ILE A 69 34.59 4.68 13.55
CA ILE A 69 36.00 4.44 13.27
C ILE A 69 36.60 4.02 14.60
N ASP A 70 37.19 2.83 14.68
CA ASP A 70 38.01 2.42 15.83
C ASP A 70 39.02 3.55 16.06
N GLY A 71 38.83 4.28 17.16
CA GLY A 71 39.61 5.47 17.45
C GLY A 71 41.09 5.13 17.33
N ALA A 72 41.75 5.84 16.42
CA ALA A 72 43.18 5.75 16.21
C ALA A 72 43.89 5.82 17.57
N THR A 73 44.46 4.69 17.99
CA THR A 73 45.43 4.66 19.07
C THR A 73 46.70 5.26 18.50
N ILE A 74 46.92 6.55 18.76
CA ILE A 74 48.22 7.22 18.66
C ILE A 74 48.67 7.50 20.09
#